data_AF-A0A5N6GX38-F1
#
_entry.id   AF-A0A5N6GX38-F1
#
_cell.length_a   1.000
_cell.length_b   1.000
_cell.length_c   1.000
_cell.angle_alpha   90.00
_cell.angle_beta   90.00
_cell.angle_gamma   90.00
#
_symmetry.space_group_name_H-M   'P 1'
#
loop_
_entity.id
_entity.type
_entity.pdbx_description
1 polymer ?
#
loop_
_entity_poly.entity_id
_entity_poly.type
_entity_poly.pdbx_seq_one_letter_code
_entity_poly.pdbx_strand_id
1 'polypeptide(L)'
;MTGENGSESNTYFHAHRFFLKRELQGIEEPKKKPASKQAKLDTEKKYDVSGIHLPGEEEGKVQVYDTCDEVRKKIHAHLRDPNVTKAGFLREIVKTHPPEQAVKFQGNSLTRCLDMSGANAGNTNAVFYAAYVFFEKLRICDGQPKTKFREEMEKIWRSHGGFDIKTPHHKGYWCHASEFVYVDKYGQAGFGKRR
;
A
#
# COMPACT_ATOMS: atom_id res chain seq x y z
N MET A 1 10.68 29.47 -19.15
CA MET A 1 9.25 29.09 -19.25
C MET A 1 8.50 29.87 -18.19
N THR A 2 7.97 31.02 -18.58
CA THR A 2 7.15 31.92 -17.77
C THR A 2 5.79 31.28 -17.52
N GLY A 3 5.34 31.28 -16.26
CA GLY A 3 4.10 30.64 -15.81
C GLY A 3 2.84 31.43 -16.18
N GLU A 4 2.58 31.60 -17.47
CA GLU A 4 1.42 32.38 -17.97
C GLU A 4 0.14 31.55 -18.09
N ASN A 5 0.23 30.22 -18.01
CA ASN A 5 -0.94 29.35 -18.10
C ASN A 5 -1.77 29.43 -16.81
N GLY A 6 -2.85 30.21 -16.83
CA GLY A 6 -3.82 30.31 -15.74
C GLY A 6 -3.89 31.68 -15.04
N SER A 7 -3.19 32.70 -15.55
CA SER A 7 -3.23 34.08 -15.02
C SER A 7 -4.64 34.69 -15.05
N GLU A 8 -5.48 34.27 -15.99
CA GLU A 8 -6.88 34.71 -16.12
C GLU A 8 -7.86 33.90 -15.26
N SER A 9 -7.40 32.82 -14.62
CA SER A 9 -8.26 32.00 -13.77
C SER A 9 -8.55 32.71 -12.45
N ASN A 10 -9.82 32.69 -12.02
CA ASN A 10 -10.21 33.17 -10.70
C ASN A 10 -9.37 32.55 -9.57
N THR A 11 -8.94 31.29 -9.72
CA THR A 11 -8.10 30.63 -8.71
C THR A 11 -6.75 31.33 -8.52
N TYR A 12 -6.15 31.87 -9.57
CA TYR A 12 -4.88 32.60 -9.53
C TYR A 12 -5.01 33.91 -8.74
N PHE A 13 -6.03 34.72 -9.07
CA PHE A 13 -6.28 35.99 -8.37
C PHE A 13 -6.58 35.81 -6.88
N HIS A 14 -7.41 34.81 -6.54
CA HIS A 14 -7.78 34.55 -5.15
C HIS A 14 -6.60 33.99 -4.34
N ALA A 15 -5.79 33.10 -4.94
CA ALA A 15 -4.57 32.60 -4.30
C ALA A 15 -3.56 33.73 -4.06
N HIS A 16 -3.34 34.59 -5.06
CA HIS A 16 -2.42 35.73 -4.94
C HIS A 16 -2.83 36.70 -3.82
N ARG A 17 -4.13 37.06 -3.73
CA ARG A 17 -4.65 37.86 -2.61
C ARG A 17 -4.45 37.18 -1.24
N PHE A 18 -4.59 35.86 -1.18
CA PHE A 18 -4.38 35.10 0.05
C PHE A 18 -2.92 35.13 0.50
N PHE A 19 -1.97 34.89 -0.40
CA PHE A 19 -0.54 34.92 -0.08
C PHE A 19 -0.07 36.33 0.31
N LEU A 20 -0.46 37.37 -0.45
CA LEU A 20 -0.17 38.77 -0.08
C LEU A 20 -0.70 39.15 1.30
N LYS A 21 -1.93 38.72 1.63
CA LYS A 21 -2.51 39.00 2.95
C LYS A 21 -1.72 38.32 4.07
N ARG A 22 -1.19 37.11 3.84
CA ARG A 22 -0.36 36.40 4.83
C ARG A 22 1.02 37.02 4.99
N GLU A 23 1.63 37.47 3.90
CA GLU A 23 2.89 38.22 3.92
C GLU A 23 2.74 39.53 4.70
N LEU A 24 1.67 40.29 4.44
CA LEU A 24 1.35 41.51 5.21
C LEU A 24 1.09 41.25 6.69
N GLN A 25 0.61 40.06 7.04
CA GLN A 25 0.40 39.61 8.42
C GLN A 25 1.65 39.00 9.06
N GLY A 26 2.79 38.93 8.34
CA GLY A 26 4.04 38.35 8.82
C GLY A 26 3.97 36.83 9.08
N ILE A 27 2.97 36.14 8.52
CA ILE A 27 2.78 34.70 8.73
C ILE A 27 3.60 33.96 7.67
N GLU A 28 4.84 33.60 8.02
CA GLU A 28 5.69 32.78 7.15
C GLU A 28 5.04 31.44 6.80
N GLU A 29 5.31 30.96 5.58
CA GLU A 29 4.89 29.63 5.18
C GLU A 29 5.63 28.56 6.01
N PRO A 30 4.94 27.53 6.51
CA PRO A 30 5.59 26.45 7.23
C PRO A 30 6.50 25.68 6.27
N LYS A 31 7.80 26.01 6.29
CA LYS A 31 8.83 25.22 5.59
C LYS A 31 8.97 23.88 6.30
N LYS A 32 8.54 22.79 5.64
CA LYS A 32 8.84 21.43 6.12
C LYS A 32 10.36 21.27 6.16
N LYS A 33 10.92 21.20 7.37
CA LYS A 33 12.34 20.90 7.56
C LYS A 33 12.63 19.50 6.99
N PRO A 34 13.62 19.33 6.10
CA PRO A 34 13.99 18.02 5.63
C PRO A 34 14.51 17.18 6.81
N ALA A 35 14.18 15.89 6.82
CA ALA A 35 14.75 14.95 7.79
C ALA A 35 16.29 15.01 7.76
N SER A 36 16.91 14.96 8.95
CA SER A 36 18.37 14.96 9.07
C SER A 36 18.96 13.72 8.38
N LYS A 37 20.21 13.82 7.91
CA LYS A 37 20.90 12.68 7.28
C LYS A 37 20.96 11.47 8.21
N GLN A 38 21.16 11.70 9.51
CA GLN A 38 21.19 10.65 10.52
C GLN A 38 19.82 9.95 10.66
N ALA A 39 18.73 10.73 10.74
CA ALA A 39 17.39 10.15 10.84
C ALA A 39 17.02 9.27 9.64
N LYS A 40 17.50 9.62 8.44
CA LYS A 40 17.32 8.78 7.23
C LYS A 40 18.09 7.47 7.34
N LEU A 41 19.35 7.51 7.76
CA LEU A 41 20.19 6.32 7.97
C LEU A 41 19.60 5.39 9.04
N ASP A 42 19.11 5.94 10.15
CA ASP A 42 18.50 5.15 11.21
C ASP A 42 17.18 4.49 10.73
N THR A 43 16.43 5.20 9.89
CA THR A 43 15.21 4.68 9.26
C THR A 43 15.52 3.57 8.26
N GLU A 44 16.56 3.74 7.44
CA GLU A 44 17.02 2.71 6.49
C GLU A 44 17.46 1.44 7.20
N LYS A 45 18.23 1.57 8.28
CA LYS A 45 18.65 0.42 9.11
C LYS A 45 17.47 -0.28 9.78
N LYS A 46 16.50 0.50 10.29
CA LYS A 46 15.30 -0.05 10.93
C LYS A 46 14.46 -0.91 9.99
N TYR A 47 14.40 -0.53 8.71
CA TYR A 47 13.59 -1.22 7.71
C TYR A 47 14.42 -2.13 6.79
N ASP A 48 15.68 -2.41 7.15
CA ASP A 48 16.53 -3.32 6.40
C ASP A 48 16.11 -4.78 6.65
N VAL A 49 15.43 -5.34 5.65
CA VAL A 49 14.93 -6.72 5.65
C VAL A 49 15.77 -7.66 4.77
N SER A 50 16.93 -7.21 4.30
CA SER A 50 17.78 -7.96 3.36
C SER A 50 18.30 -9.28 3.93
N GLY A 51 18.50 -9.36 5.25
CA GLY A 51 19.00 -10.57 5.93
C GLY A 51 17.95 -11.65 6.20
N ILE A 52 16.67 -11.42 5.89
CA ILE A 52 15.58 -12.36 6.18
C ILE A 52 15.07 -12.97 4.89
N HIS A 53 15.02 -14.30 4.86
CA HIS A 53 14.52 -15.06 3.72
C HIS A 53 13.20 -15.74 4.06
N LEU A 54 12.21 -15.60 3.18
CA LEU A 54 10.92 -16.30 3.29
C LEU A 54 10.89 -17.53 2.37
N PRO A 55 10.19 -18.60 2.78
CA PRO A 55 10.04 -19.78 1.93
C PRO A 55 9.27 -19.43 0.65
N GLY A 56 9.83 -19.75 -0.51
CA GLY A 56 9.25 -19.48 -1.83
C GLY A 56 9.49 -18.05 -2.34
N GLU A 57 10.35 -17.28 -1.67
CA GLU A 57 10.68 -15.91 -2.08
C GLU A 57 11.40 -15.84 -3.44
N GLU A 58 12.35 -16.74 -3.70
CA GLU A 58 13.11 -16.74 -4.96
C GLU A 58 12.21 -16.98 -6.18
N GLU A 59 11.20 -17.85 -6.01
CA GLU A 59 10.24 -18.18 -7.07
C GLU A 59 9.05 -17.20 -7.15
N GLY A 60 8.95 -16.24 -6.23
CA GLY A 60 7.80 -15.35 -6.14
C GLY A 60 6.49 -16.06 -5.74
N LYS A 61 6.61 -17.18 -4.99
CA LYS A 61 5.48 -18.03 -4.56
C LYS A 61 5.23 -17.96 -3.06
N VAL A 62 5.63 -16.86 -2.41
CA VAL A 62 5.37 -16.67 -0.97
C VAL A 62 3.86 -16.67 -0.73
N GLN A 63 3.40 -17.51 0.20
CA GLN A 63 1.99 -17.62 0.52
C GLN A 63 1.53 -16.34 1.25
N VAL A 64 0.51 -15.69 0.68
CA VAL A 64 -0.08 -14.48 1.23
C VAL A 64 -1.21 -14.84 2.18
N TYR A 65 -1.29 -14.24 3.36
CA TYR A 65 -2.44 -14.41 4.26
C TYR A 65 -2.93 -13.10 4.87
N ASP A 66 -2.60 -11.98 4.25
CA ASP A 66 -3.22 -10.71 4.58
C ASP A 66 -4.12 -10.29 3.41
N THR A 67 -5.23 -9.62 3.73
CA THR A 67 -6.10 -9.02 2.71
C THR A 67 -5.53 -7.69 2.22
N CYS A 68 -6.03 -7.19 1.10
CA CYS A 68 -5.63 -5.89 0.56
C CYS A 68 -5.88 -4.74 1.55
N ASP A 69 -6.97 -4.79 2.32
CA ASP A 69 -7.26 -3.80 3.36
C ASP A 69 -6.20 -3.81 4.47
N GLU A 70 -5.77 -4.98 4.95
CA GLU A 70 -4.75 -5.08 6.00
C GLU A 70 -3.38 -4.61 5.52
N VAL A 71 -2.98 -4.98 4.29
CA VAL A 71 -1.73 -4.49 3.70
C VAL A 71 -1.78 -2.98 3.51
N ARG A 72 -2.91 -2.41 3.06
CA ARG A 72 -3.08 -0.95 2.98
C ARG A 72 -2.94 -0.27 4.34
N LYS A 73 -3.52 -0.83 5.41
CA LYS A 73 -3.35 -0.30 6.78
C LYS A 73 -1.88 -0.27 7.18
N LYS A 74 -1.13 -1.34 6.89
CA LYS A 74 0.33 -1.41 7.15
C LYS A 74 1.10 -0.37 6.33
N ILE A 75 0.78 -0.20 5.05
CA ILE A 75 1.39 0.83 4.19
C ILE A 75 1.12 2.22 4.76
N HIS A 76 -0.14 2.53 5.13
CA HIS A 76 -0.48 3.83 5.71
C HIS A 76 0.24 4.06 7.05
N ALA A 77 0.35 3.05 7.90
CA ALA A 77 1.11 3.16 9.15
C ALA A 77 2.59 3.44 8.89
N HIS A 78 3.19 2.76 7.91
CA HIS A 78 4.58 2.97 7.51
C HIS A 78 4.81 4.39 6.93
N LEU A 79 3.88 4.89 6.13
CA LEU A 79 3.94 6.24 5.55
C LEU A 79 3.62 7.38 6.54
N ARG A 80 3.18 7.07 7.76
CA ARG A 80 3.01 8.07 8.83
C ARG A 80 4.35 8.46 9.47
N ASP A 81 5.38 7.63 9.32
CA ASP A 81 6.73 7.95 9.76
C ASP A 81 7.25 9.14 8.94
N PRO A 82 7.62 10.28 9.58
CA PRO A 82 8.05 11.48 8.86
C PRO A 82 9.33 11.28 8.03
N ASN A 83 10.10 10.23 8.30
CA ASN A 83 11.33 9.92 7.57
C ASN A 83 11.09 9.02 6.35
N VAL A 84 9.89 8.44 6.22
CA VAL A 84 9.52 7.55 5.12
C VAL A 84 8.80 8.34 4.03
N THR A 85 9.24 8.16 2.78
CA THR A 85 8.55 8.72 1.61
C THR A 85 7.94 7.60 0.78
N LYS A 86 6.87 7.89 0.03
CA LYS A 86 6.26 6.92 -0.91
C LYS A 86 7.29 6.33 -1.88
N ALA A 87 8.20 7.16 -2.41
CA ALA A 87 9.26 6.72 -3.30
C ALA A 87 10.35 5.90 -2.58
N GLY A 88 10.68 6.23 -1.33
CA GLY A 88 11.55 5.42 -0.48
C GLY A 88 10.97 4.03 -0.24
N PHE A 89 9.72 3.97 0.20
CA PHE A 89 9.00 2.72 0.40
C PHE A 89 8.95 1.85 -0.87
N LEU A 90 8.63 2.45 -2.03
CA LEU A 90 8.64 1.73 -3.30
C LEU A 90 10.01 1.11 -3.61
N ARG A 91 11.11 1.83 -3.34
CA ARG A 91 12.47 1.30 -3.55
C ARG A 91 12.79 0.14 -2.61
N GLU A 92 12.32 0.18 -1.36
CA GLU A 92 12.52 -0.92 -0.42
C GLU A 92 11.74 -2.17 -0.83
N ILE A 93 10.45 -2.05 -1.18
CA ILE A 93 9.66 -3.22 -1.57
C ILE A 93 10.11 -3.85 -2.90
N VAL A 94 10.70 -3.07 -3.83
CA VAL A 94 11.30 -3.65 -5.06
C VAL A 94 12.41 -4.63 -4.70
N LYS A 95 13.23 -4.34 -3.68
CA LYS A 95 14.32 -5.24 -3.26
C LYS A 95 13.81 -6.60 -2.75
N THR A 96 12.57 -6.64 -2.25
CA THR A 96 11.93 -7.87 -1.76
C THR A 96 11.23 -8.67 -2.86
N HIS A 97 11.15 -8.14 -4.07
CA HIS A 97 10.55 -8.82 -5.20
C HIS A 97 11.59 -9.67 -5.92
N PRO A 98 11.23 -10.87 -6.44
CA PRO A 98 12.15 -11.72 -7.18
C PRO A 98 12.88 -10.94 -8.28
N PRO A 99 14.23 -11.02 -8.35
CA PRO A 99 15.02 -10.26 -9.31
C PRO A 99 14.72 -10.66 -10.76
N GLU A 100 14.34 -11.91 -11.00
CA GLU A 100 13.98 -12.43 -12.32
C GLU A 100 12.80 -11.71 -12.97
N GLN A 101 11.90 -11.14 -12.16
CA GLN A 101 10.69 -10.47 -12.66
C GLN A 101 10.92 -8.98 -12.97
N ALA A 102 12.11 -8.44 -12.69
CA ALA A 102 12.56 -7.08 -13.04
C ALA A 102 11.48 -5.97 -12.92
N VAL A 103 10.62 -6.05 -11.89
CA VAL A 103 9.46 -5.17 -11.79
C VAL A 103 9.88 -3.81 -11.26
N LYS A 104 9.69 -2.77 -12.08
CA LYS A 104 9.82 -1.38 -11.64
C LYS A 104 8.46 -0.87 -11.15
N PHE A 105 8.33 -0.64 -9.85
CA PHE A 105 7.11 -0.02 -9.32
C PHE A 105 7.07 1.47 -9.61
N GLN A 106 5.98 1.92 -10.22
CA GLN A 106 5.69 3.33 -10.44
C GLN A 106 4.83 3.89 -9.30
N GLY A 107 4.99 5.19 -9.00
CA GLY A 107 4.18 5.89 -7.98
C GLY A 107 2.67 5.75 -8.19
N ASN A 108 2.20 5.71 -9.44
CA ASN A 108 0.79 5.53 -9.77
C ASN A 108 0.24 4.18 -9.32
N SER A 109 1.05 3.10 -9.38
CA SER A 109 0.64 1.76 -8.94
C SER A 109 0.42 1.70 -7.43
N LEU A 110 1.21 2.45 -6.66
CA LEU A 110 1.01 2.60 -5.21
C LEU A 110 -0.25 3.40 -4.91
N THR A 111 -0.42 4.57 -5.54
CA THR A 111 -1.61 5.41 -5.33
C THR A 111 -2.88 4.65 -5.68
N ARG A 112 -2.92 3.96 -6.82
CA ARG A 112 -4.05 3.10 -7.19
C ARG A 112 -4.33 2.01 -6.16
N CYS A 113 -3.28 1.37 -5.64
CA CYS A 113 -3.45 0.35 -4.59
C CYS A 113 -4.08 0.96 -3.33
N LEU A 114 -3.63 2.15 -2.91
CA LEU A 114 -4.10 2.86 -1.73
C LEU A 114 -5.53 3.41 -1.86
N ASP A 115 -5.94 3.82 -3.06
CA ASP A 115 -7.25 4.41 -3.33
C ASP A 115 -8.37 3.34 -3.40
N MET A 116 -8.01 2.08 -3.61
CA MET A 116 -8.97 0.97 -3.63
C MET A 116 -9.43 0.59 -2.20
N SER A 117 -10.60 -0.03 -2.11
CA SER A 117 -11.19 -0.50 -0.85
C SER A 117 -11.79 -1.89 -1.02
N GLY A 118 -11.67 -2.75 -0.01
CA GLY A 118 -12.18 -4.11 0.01
C GLY A 118 -11.08 -5.17 0.14
N ALA A 119 -11.46 -6.33 0.68
CA ALA A 119 -10.52 -7.37 1.10
C ALA A 119 -9.68 -7.93 -0.06
N ASN A 120 -10.24 -8.04 -1.26
CA ASN A 120 -9.56 -8.50 -2.48
C ASN A 120 -9.27 -7.38 -3.49
N ALA A 121 -9.60 -6.14 -3.17
CA ALA A 121 -9.46 -5.01 -4.09
C ALA A 121 -7.99 -4.60 -4.22
N GLY A 122 -7.38 -5.00 -5.34
CA GLY A 122 -5.96 -4.77 -5.64
C GLY A 122 -5.06 -6.00 -5.45
N ASN A 123 -5.65 -7.17 -5.26
CA ASN A 123 -4.94 -8.44 -5.02
C ASN A 123 -3.99 -8.85 -6.16
N THR A 124 -4.29 -8.48 -7.40
CA THR A 124 -3.43 -8.74 -8.57
C THR A 124 -2.34 -7.68 -8.78
N ASN A 125 -2.29 -6.63 -7.97
CA ASN A 125 -1.26 -5.60 -8.09
C ASN A 125 0.05 -6.11 -7.49
N ALA A 126 1.15 -6.06 -8.24
CA ALA A 126 2.46 -6.49 -7.76
C ALA A 126 2.95 -5.69 -6.54
N VAL A 127 2.49 -4.44 -6.36
CA VAL A 127 2.75 -3.65 -5.15
C VAL A 127 2.16 -4.30 -3.90
N PHE A 128 0.99 -4.93 -4.00
CA PHE A 128 0.35 -5.60 -2.87
C PHE A 128 1.19 -6.80 -2.40
N TYR A 129 1.59 -7.67 -3.34
CA TYR A 129 2.44 -8.83 -3.03
C TYR A 129 3.80 -8.40 -2.45
N ALA A 130 4.49 -7.45 -3.09
CA ALA A 130 5.79 -6.96 -2.62
C ALA A 130 5.69 -6.31 -1.22
N ALA A 131 4.68 -5.47 -1.00
CA ALA A 131 4.46 -4.85 0.30
C ALA A 131 4.18 -5.88 1.39
N TYR A 132 3.38 -6.91 1.07
CA TYR A 132 3.12 -8.01 1.99
C TYR A 132 4.40 -8.75 2.38
N VAL A 133 5.22 -9.15 1.41
CA VAL A 133 6.51 -9.83 1.65
C VAL A 133 7.41 -8.96 2.53
N PHE A 134 7.52 -7.67 2.21
CA PHE A 134 8.28 -6.71 3.00
C PHE A 134 7.82 -6.63 4.46
N PHE A 135 6.51 -6.48 4.71
CA PHE A 135 6.00 -6.40 6.09
C PHE A 135 6.09 -7.73 6.84
N GLU A 136 6.02 -8.86 6.16
CA GLU A 136 6.20 -10.17 6.78
C GLU A 136 7.66 -10.37 7.21
N LYS A 137 8.61 -9.97 6.37
CA LYS A 137 10.03 -9.95 6.77
C LYS A 137 10.27 -8.99 7.93
N LEU A 138 9.68 -7.79 7.88
CA LEU A 138 9.81 -6.80 8.96
C LEU A 138 9.25 -7.34 10.28
N ARG A 139 8.13 -8.06 10.25
CA ARG A 139 7.56 -8.75 11.43
C ARG A 139 8.54 -9.75 12.03
N ILE A 140 9.20 -10.55 11.20
CA ILE A 140 10.21 -11.54 11.64
C ILE A 140 11.44 -10.83 12.21
N CYS A 141 11.89 -9.75 11.56
CA CYS A 141 13.00 -8.92 12.01
C CYS A 141 12.75 -8.36 13.42
N ASP A 142 11.56 -7.81 13.63
CA ASP A 142 11.13 -7.19 14.88
C ASP A 142 10.70 -8.22 15.95
N GLY A 143 10.72 -9.53 15.62
CA GLY A 143 10.30 -10.61 16.53
C GLY A 143 8.82 -10.55 16.93
N GLN A 144 7.98 -9.89 16.12
CA GLN A 144 6.58 -9.66 16.48
C GLN A 144 5.73 -10.93 16.25
N PRO A 145 4.82 -11.25 17.19
CA PRO A 145 3.90 -12.37 17.01
C PRO A 145 2.94 -12.11 15.84
N LYS A 146 2.31 -13.18 15.35
CA LYS A 146 1.24 -13.07 14.36
C LYS A 146 0.02 -12.39 14.99
N THR A 147 -0.70 -11.60 14.19
CA THR A 147 -1.96 -11.01 14.65
C THR A 147 -3.07 -12.07 14.65
N LYS A 148 -4.12 -11.87 15.46
CA LYS A 148 -5.30 -12.77 15.45
C LYS A 148 -5.92 -12.92 14.05
N PHE A 149 -5.98 -11.81 13.32
CA PHE A 149 -6.48 -11.81 11.94
C PHE A 149 -5.62 -12.70 11.03
N ARG A 150 -4.30 -12.67 11.19
CA ARG A 150 -3.37 -13.51 10.46
C ARG A 150 -3.61 -15.00 10.75
N GLU A 151 -3.81 -15.37 12.00
CA GLU A 151 -4.11 -16.75 12.37
C GLU A 151 -5.43 -17.24 11.77
N GLU A 152 -6.46 -16.39 11.74
CA GLU A 152 -7.74 -16.69 11.09
C GLU A 152 -7.58 -16.87 9.58
N MET A 153 -6.85 -15.97 8.91
CA MET A 153 -6.56 -16.06 7.49
C MET A 153 -5.76 -17.34 7.15
N GLU A 154 -4.80 -17.73 7.98
CA GLU A 154 -4.10 -19.01 7.82
C GLU A 154 -5.05 -20.20 7.96
N LYS A 155 -5.98 -20.20 8.91
CA LYS A 155 -6.98 -21.28 9.03
C LYS A 155 -7.87 -21.39 7.79
N ILE A 156 -8.25 -20.26 7.21
CA ILE A 156 -9.19 -20.19 6.07
C ILE A 156 -8.51 -20.49 4.74
N TRP A 157 -7.35 -19.88 4.47
CA TRP A 157 -6.72 -19.88 3.15
C TRP A 157 -5.57 -20.88 3.00
N ARG A 158 -5.10 -21.54 4.07
CA ARG A 158 -4.00 -22.51 3.99
C ARG A 158 -4.32 -23.69 3.08
N SER A 159 -5.57 -24.17 3.08
CA SER A 159 -6.03 -25.22 2.16
C SER A 159 -5.98 -24.80 0.69
N HIS A 160 -6.07 -23.50 0.43
CA HIS A 160 -6.05 -22.90 -0.92
C HIS A 160 -4.65 -22.47 -1.36
N GLY A 161 -3.62 -22.66 -0.53
CA GLY A 161 -2.26 -22.20 -0.82
C GLY A 161 -2.03 -20.71 -0.56
N GLY A 162 -2.91 -20.07 0.23
CA GLY A 162 -2.86 -18.64 0.54
C GLY A 162 -3.99 -17.84 -0.13
N PHE A 163 -4.02 -16.56 0.20
CA PHE A 163 -4.95 -15.57 -0.34
C PHE A 163 -4.79 -15.44 -1.86
N ASP A 164 -5.92 -15.32 -2.57
CA ASP A 164 -5.91 -15.24 -4.02
C ASP A 164 -5.28 -13.93 -4.52
N ILE A 165 -4.14 -14.04 -5.17
CA ILE A 165 -3.40 -12.93 -5.82
C ILE A 165 -3.51 -12.94 -7.34
N LYS A 166 -4.16 -13.94 -7.93
CA LYS A 166 -4.18 -14.15 -9.38
C LYS A 166 -5.48 -13.69 -10.00
N THR A 167 -6.60 -13.92 -9.31
CA THR A 167 -7.91 -13.62 -9.88
C THR A 167 -8.30 -12.17 -9.60
N PRO A 168 -8.56 -11.32 -10.61
CA PRO A 168 -8.90 -9.93 -10.37
C PRO A 168 -10.24 -9.77 -9.64
N HIS A 169 -10.31 -8.78 -8.76
CA HIS A 169 -11.54 -8.45 -8.01
C HIS A 169 -12.77 -8.13 -8.89
N HIS A 170 -12.57 -7.63 -10.11
CA HIS A 170 -13.65 -7.27 -11.04
C HIS A 170 -14.18 -8.48 -11.83
N LYS A 171 -13.87 -9.71 -11.42
CA LYS A 171 -14.44 -10.90 -12.05
C LYS A 171 -15.97 -10.90 -11.92
N GLY A 172 -16.64 -11.31 -12.98
CA GLY A 172 -18.08 -11.55 -12.96
C GLY A 172 -18.42 -12.81 -12.17
N TYR A 173 -19.57 -12.80 -11.50
CA TYR A 173 -20.15 -13.96 -10.86
C TYR A 173 -21.53 -14.21 -11.45
N TRP A 174 -21.81 -15.46 -11.80
CA TRP A 174 -23.15 -15.90 -12.14
C TRP A 174 -23.90 -16.23 -10.85
N CYS A 175 -25.04 -15.60 -10.62
CA CYS A 175 -25.93 -15.88 -9.48
C CYS A 175 -27.38 -15.89 -9.94
N HIS A 176 -28.24 -16.56 -9.17
CA HIS A 176 -29.67 -16.55 -9.45
C HIS A 176 -30.26 -15.15 -9.21
N ALA A 177 -31.37 -14.81 -9.86
CA ALA A 177 -31.99 -13.48 -9.73
C ALA A 177 -32.39 -13.11 -8.28
N SER A 178 -32.65 -14.13 -7.45
CA SER A 178 -32.94 -13.98 -6.01
C SER A 178 -31.69 -13.87 -5.13
N GLU A 179 -30.49 -13.82 -5.71
CA GLU A 179 -29.22 -13.83 -4.99
C GLU A 179 -28.43 -12.54 -5.26
N PHE A 180 -27.46 -12.25 -4.39
CA PHE A 180 -26.46 -11.23 -4.60
C PHE A 180 -25.10 -11.74 -4.15
N VAL A 181 -24.05 -11.28 -4.83
CA VAL A 181 -22.67 -11.64 -4.48
C VAL A 181 -22.17 -10.65 -3.44
N TYR A 182 -21.51 -11.15 -2.41
CA TYR A 182 -20.75 -10.34 -1.47
C TYR A 182 -19.35 -10.91 -1.29
N VAL A 183 -18.42 -10.05 -0.86
CA VAL A 183 -17.08 -10.45 -0.45
C VAL A 183 -16.97 -10.21 1.04
N ASP A 184 -16.60 -11.24 1.80
CA ASP A 184 -16.45 -11.11 3.25
C ASP A 184 -15.13 -10.39 3.63
N LYS A 185 -14.92 -10.20 4.94
CA LYS A 185 -13.71 -9.56 5.47
C LYS A 185 -12.42 -10.35 5.23
N TYR A 186 -12.51 -11.64 4.92
CA TYR A 186 -11.40 -12.53 4.60
C TYR A 186 -11.15 -12.63 3.08
N GLY A 187 -11.94 -11.93 2.28
CA GLY A 187 -11.89 -11.91 0.82
C GLY A 187 -12.51 -13.14 0.14
N GLN A 188 -13.29 -13.94 0.86
CA GLN A 188 -14.09 -15.01 0.26
C GLN A 188 -15.35 -14.41 -0.38
N ALA A 189 -15.65 -14.86 -1.59
CA ALA A 189 -16.90 -14.52 -2.26
C ALA A 189 -18.00 -15.50 -1.84
N GLY A 190 -19.17 -14.97 -1.48
CA GLY A 190 -20.35 -15.73 -1.13
C GLY A 190 -21.60 -15.18 -1.80
N PHE A 191 -22.69 -15.94 -1.71
CA PHE A 191 -24.00 -15.55 -2.22
C PHE A 191 -24.96 -15.32 -1.04
N GLY A 192 -25.55 -14.13 -0.99
CA GLY A 192 -26.66 -13.81 -0.10
C GLY A 192 -27.99 -13.88 -0.83
N LYS A 193 -29.10 -14.08 -0.12
CA LYS A 193 -30.45 -14.02 -0.70
C LYS A 193 -31.00 -12.61 -0.63
N ARG A 194 -31.55 -12.11 -1.73
CA ARG A 194 -32.36 -10.89 -1.77
C ARG A 194 -33.69 -11.19 -1.08
N ARG A 195 -34.07 -10.36 -0.11
CA ARG A 195 -35.39 -10.39 0.51
C ARG A 195 -36.44 -9.85 -0.45
#